data_AF-A0A6C0DEK5-F1
#
_entry.id   AF-A0A6C0DEK5-F1
#
_cell.length_a   1.000
_cell.length_b   1.000
_cell.length_c   1.000
_cell.angle_alpha   90.00
_cell.angle_beta   90.00
_cell.angle_gamma   90.00
#
_symmetry.space_group_name_H-M   'P 1'
#
loop_
_entity.id
_entity.type
_entity.pdbx_description
1 polymer ?
#
loop_
_entity_poly.entity_id
_entity_poly.type
_entity_poly.pdbx_seq_one_letter_code
_entity_poly.pdbx_strand_id
1 'polypeptide(L)'
;MGIFYYNKFRLIQFKKYLIFISINNMDNISFINKDEINEKINMIMRQTDYDYDTSYSKLQDAHYDHIKVIKAYLGIAEKKAPSQKTTSINQEIYKQIRHKLDDSMKSYNHKQEEKLKSEIEQNTLRLKD
;
A
#
# COMPACT_ATOMS: atom_id res chain seq x y z
N MET A 1 33.05 18.14 -33.61
CA MET A 1 33.28 16.75 -33.12
C MET A 1 32.82 16.51 -31.68
N GLY A 2 32.90 17.44 -30.72
CA GLY A 2 32.59 17.16 -29.30
C GLY A 2 31.14 16.76 -28.95
N ILE A 3 30.12 17.34 -29.59
CA ILE A 3 28.70 17.15 -29.21
C ILE A 3 28.20 15.70 -29.43
N PHE A 4 28.75 15.00 -30.44
CA PHE A 4 28.40 13.59 -30.73
C PHE A 4 28.95 12.62 -29.68
N TYR A 5 30.12 12.90 -29.09
CA TYR A 5 30.71 12.05 -28.05
C TYR A 5 29.96 12.17 -26.72
N TYR A 6 29.52 13.38 -26.34
CA TYR A 6 28.71 13.58 -25.12
C TYR A 6 27.36 12.87 -25.20
N ASN A 7 26.69 12.89 -26.36
CA ASN A 7 25.43 12.17 -26.54
C ASN A 7 25.60 10.65 -26.49
N LYS A 8 26.67 10.12 -27.10
CA LYS A 8 26.97 8.68 -27.05
C LYS A 8 27.34 8.21 -25.64
N PHE A 9 28.15 8.98 -24.91
CA PHE A 9 28.47 8.69 -23.51
C PHE A 9 27.23 8.77 -22.61
N ARG A 10 26.39 9.79 -22.78
CA ARG A 10 25.14 9.93 -22.00
C ARG A 10 24.18 8.77 -22.28
N LEU A 11 24.03 8.35 -23.54
CA LEU A 11 23.24 7.15 -23.89
C LEU A 11 23.82 5.88 -23.26
N ILE A 12 25.14 5.71 -23.26
CA ILE A 12 25.80 4.55 -22.65
C ILE A 12 25.58 4.53 -21.12
N GLN A 13 25.66 5.68 -20.46
CA GLN A 13 25.40 5.78 -19.02
C GLN A 13 23.93 5.52 -18.68
N PHE A 14 22.98 6.05 -19.46
CA PHE A 14 21.56 5.74 -19.28
C PHE A 14 21.24 4.27 -19.54
N LYS A 15 21.86 3.66 -20.56
CA LYS A 15 21.65 2.24 -20.87
C LYS A 15 22.22 1.33 -19.77
N LYS A 16 23.38 1.69 -19.18
CA LYS A 16 23.93 1.02 -17.99
C LYS A 16 23.03 1.18 -16.77
N TYR A 17 22.46 2.36 -16.54
CA TYR A 17 21.54 2.62 -15.42
C TYR A 17 20.22 1.85 -15.55
N LEU A 18 19.65 1.77 -16.76
CA LEU A 18 18.47 0.94 -17.03
C LEU A 18 18.74 -0.55 -16.84
N ILE A 19 19.90 -1.05 -17.28
CA ILE A 19 20.34 -2.43 -17.03
C ILE A 19 20.51 -2.67 -15.52
N PHE A 20 21.10 -1.73 -14.79
CA PHE A 20 21.25 -1.81 -13.34
C PHE A 20 19.89 -1.84 -12.63
N ILE A 21 18.94 -0.96 -12.97
CA ILE A 21 17.57 -1.01 -12.41
C ILE A 21 16.87 -2.33 -12.72
N SER A 22 17.05 -2.87 -13.93
CA SER A 22 16.45 -4.14 -14.33
C SER A 22 17.04 -5.34 -13.57
N ILE A 23 18.34 -5.32 -13.27
CA ILE A 23 19.01 -6.36 -12.49
C ILE A 23 18.60 -6.27 -11.00
N ASN A 24 18.52 -5.07 -10.42
CA ASN A 24 18.11 -4.89 -9.02
C ASN A 24 16.60 -5.15 -8.77
N ASN A 25 15.77 -5.23 -9.81
CA ASN A 25 14.37 -5.67 -9.71
C ASN A 25 14.21 -7.20 -9.77
N MET A 26 15.31 -7.95 -9.83
CA MET A 26 15.31 -9.40 -9.97
C MET A 26 15.64 -10.16 -8.67
N ASP A 27 15.57 -9.48 -7.52
CA ASP A 27 15.85 -10.06 -6.20
C ASP A 27 14.58 -10.26 -5.37
N ASN A 28 13.54 -10.83 -6.00
CA ASN A 28 12.52 -11.60 -5.28
C ASN A 28 12.47 -13.01 -5.87
N ILE A 29 13.62 -13.68 -5.92
CA ILE A 29 13.63 -15.13 -5.99
C ILE A 29 13.14 -15.59 -4.60
N SER A 30 11.83 -15.65 -4.42
CA SER A 30 11.25 -16.29 -3.24
C SER A 30 11.76 -17.73 -3.26
N PHE A 31 12.57 -18.11 -2.27
CA PHE A 31 12.85 -19.52 -2.04
C PHE A 31 11.53 -20.17 -1.68
N ILE A 32 10.85 -20.76 -2.67
CA ILE A 32 9.54 -21.36 -2.45
C ILE A 32 9.81 -22.63 -1.65
N ASN A 33 9.51 -22.57 -0.35
CA ASN A 33 9.67 -23.72 0.53
C ASN A 33 8.70 -24.82 0.06
N LYS A 34 9.20 -26.04 -0.15
CA LYS A 34 8.41 -27.19 -0.60
C LYS A 34 7.22 -27.46 0.33
N ASP A 35 7.39 -27.20 1.63
CA ASP A 35 6.33 -27.35 2.62
C ASP A 35 5.21 -26.32 2.39
N GLU A 36 5.55 -25.09 2.03
CA GLU A 36 4.57 -24.03 1.74
C GLU A 36 3.77 -24.33 0.47
N ILE A 37 4.40 -24.94 -0.54
CA ILE A 37 3.70 -25.40 -1.76
C ILE A 37 2.67 -26.48 -1.39
N ASN A 38 3.09 -27.48 -0.61
CA ASN A 38 2.21 -28.56 -0.20
C ASN A 38 1.03 -28.05 0.63
N GLU A 39 1.25 -27.10 1.54
CA GLU A 39 0.16 -26.46 2.29
C GLU A 39 -0.82 -25.74 1.38
N LYS A 40 -0.34 -25.00 0.39
CA LYS A 40 -1.20 -24.32 -0.60
C LYS A 40 -2.00 -25.31 -1.45
N ILE A 41 -1.41 -26.42 -1.86
CA ILE A 41 -2.11 -27.50 -2.59
C ILE A 41 -3.20 -28.10 -1.69
N ASN A 42 -2.87 -28.44 -0.45
CA ASN A 42 -3.83 -28.99 0.50
C ASN A 42 -5.01 -28.02 0.75
N MET A 43 -4.76 -26.72 0.77
CA MET A 43 -5.82 -25.71 0.86
C MET A 43 -6.76 -25.74 -0.36
N ILE A 44 -6.24 -25.92 -1.56
CA ILE A 44 -7.03 -26.04 -2.79
C ILE A 44 -7.84 -27.34 -2.76
N MET A 45 -7.21 -28.49 -2.48
CA MET A 45 -7.87 -29.80 -2.47
C MET A 45 -8.95 -29.93 -1.40
N ARG A 46 -8.86 -29.18 -0.28
CA ARG A 46 -9.92 -29.16 0.75
C ARG A 46 -11.18 -28.39 0.32
N GLN A 47 -11.08 -27.52 -0.67
CA GLN A 47 -12.14 -26.59 -1.07
C GLN A 47 -12.64 -26.82 -2.50
N THR A 48 -11.99 -27.72 -3.23
CA THR A 48 -12.25 -28.02 -4.64
C THR A 48 -12.17 -29.53 -4.84
N ASP A 49 -12.78 -30.03 -5.90
CA ASP A 49 -12.72 -31.46 -6.25
C ASP A 49 -11.47 -31.81 -7.09
N TYR A 50 -10.40 -31.01 -6.96
CA TYR A 50 -9.16 -31.19 -7.71
C TYR A 50 -8.23 -32.21 -7.06
N ASP A 51 -7.61 -33.05 -7.88
CA ASP A 51 -6.51 -33.91 -7.48
C ASP A 51 -5.21 -33.12 -7.23
N TYR A 52 -4.22 -33.76 -6.60
CA TYR A 52 -2.92 -33.14 -6.29
C TYR A 52 -2.24 -32.55 -7.52
N ASP A 53 -2.16 -33.32 -8.61
CA ASP A 53 -1.47 -32.91 -9.83
C ASP A 53 -2.17 -31.72 -10.51
N THR A 54 -3.50 -31.77 -10.56
CA THR A 54 -4.34 -30.68 -11.08
C THR A 54 -4.18 -29.43 -10.23
N SER A 55 -4.20 -29.58 -8.90
CA SER A 55 -4.01 -28.48 -7.95
C SER A 55 -2.63 -27.84 -8.10
N TYR A 56 -1.58 -28.64 -8.27
CA TYR A 56 -0.23 -28.16 -8.49
C TYR A 56 -0.09 -27.38 -9.80
N SER A 57 -0.61 -27.93 -10.90
CA SER A 57 -0.60 -27.26 -12.20
C SER A 57 -1.35 -25.93 -12.16
N LYS A 58 -2.54 -25.89 -11.57
CA LYS A 58 -3.31 -24.64 -11.41
C LYS A 58 -2.64 -23.64 -10.49
N LEU A 59 -1.95 -24.10 -9.46
CA LEU A 59 -1.19 -23.24 -8.56
C LEU A 59 0.02 -22.60 -9.28
N GLN A 60 0.68 -23.33 -10.17
CA GLN A 60 1.74 -22.78 -11.03
C GLN A 60 1.20 -21.72 -12.00
N ASP A 61 0.08 -22.00 -12.66
CA ASP A 61 -0.59 -21.06 -13.56
C ASP A 61 -1.02 -19.77 -12.84
N ALA A 62 -1.37 -19.88 -11.56
CA ALA A 62 -1.81 -18.78 -10.70
C ALA A 62 -0.65 -18.07 -9.96
N HIS A 63 0.61 -18.27 -10.36
CA HIS A 63 1.78 -17.68 -9.71
C HIS A 63 1.86 -17.97 -8.20
N TYR A 64 1.54 -19.21 -7.80
CA TYR A 64 1.52 -19.68 -6.42
C TYR A 64 0.51 -18.99 -5.48
N ASP A 65 -0.54 -18.36 -6.04
CA ASP A 65 -1.69 -17.85 -5.30
C ASP A 65 -2.83 -18.88 -5.28
N HIS A 66 -2.93 -19.64 -4.19
CA HIS A 66 -4.00 -20.61 -3.97
C HIS A 66 -5.39 -19.97 -3.89
N ILE A 67 -5.50 -18.72 -3.42
CA ILE A 67 -6.78 -18.02 -3.30
C ILE A 67 -7.32 -17.71 -4.69
N LYS A 68 -6.44 -17.33 -5.63
CA LYS A 68 -6.81 -17.12 -7.03
C LYS A 68 -7.36 -18.39 -7.68
N VAL A 69 -6.72 -19.53 -7.44
CA VAL A 69 -7.19 -20.84 -7.94
C VAL A 69 -8.58 -21.18 -7.38
N ILE A 70 -8.78 -21.03 -6.07
CA ILE A 70 -10.06 -21.31 -5.42
C ILE A 70 -11.16 -20.36 -5.94
N LYS A 71 -10.87 -19.06 -6.06
CA LYS A 71 -11.82 -18.09 -6.61
C LYS A 71 -12.21 -18.42 -8.04
N ALA A 72 -11.25 -18.83 -8.87
CA ALA A 72 -11.50 -19.26 -10.23
C ALA A 72 -12.40 -20.51 -10.29
N TYR A 73 -12.16 -21.50 -9.41
CA TYR A 73 -13.02 -22.68 -9.28
C TYR A 73 -14.46 -22.32 -8.90
N LEU A 74 -14.62 -21.40 -7.94
CA LEU A 74 -15.93 -20.92 -7.46
C LEU A 74 -16.62 -19.95 -8.44
N GLY A 75 -16.03 -19.64 -9.60
CA GLY A 75 -16.58 -18.69 -10.57
C GLY A 75 -16.59 -17.23 -10.08
N ILE A 76 -15.84 -16.92 -9.01
CA ILE A 76 -15.74 -15.57 -8.47
C ILE A 76 -14.71 -14.82 -9.31
N ALA A 77 -15.19 -13.98 -10.24
CA ALA A 77 -14.32 -13.08 -10.99
C ALA A 77 -13.49 -12.22 -10.02
N GLU A 78 -12.18 -12.16 -10.22
CA GLU A 78 -11.32 -11.24 -9.49
C GLU A 78 -11.89 -9.83 -9.65
N LYS A 79 -12.36 -9.23 -8.54
CA LYS A 79 -12.64 -7.80 -8.53
C LYS A 79 -11.36 -7.12 -8.96
N LYS A 80 -11.34 -6.58 -10.18
CA LYS A 80 -10.27 -5.70 -10.64
C LYS A 80 -10.01 -4.73 -9.50
N ALA A 81 -8.78 -4.68 -9.00
CA ALA A 81 -8.40 -3.74 -7.95
C ALA A 81 -9.00 -2.39 -8.36
N PRO A 82 -9.82 -1.73 -7.52
CA PRO A 82 -10.47 -0.50 -7.92
C PRO A 82 -9.36 0.47 -8.31
N SER A 83 -9.21 0.70 -9.62
CA SER A 83 -8.26 1.63 -10.18
C SER A 83 -8.73 2.99 -9.70
N GLN A 84 -8.06 3.49 -8.67
CA GLN A 84 -8.44 4.65 -7.87
C GLN A 84 -9.68 4.41 -7.01
N LYS A 85 -9.53 4.68 -5.70
CA LYS A 85 -10.67 4.94 -4.83
C LYS A 85 -11.37 6.19 -5.38
N THR A 86 -12.31 6.00 -6.31
CA THR A 86 -13.27 7.03 -6.70
C THR A 86 -14.18 7.25 -5.50
N THR A 87 -13.65 7.96 -4.52
CA THR A 87 -14.41 8.52 -3.40
C THR A 87 -15.46 9.39 -4.07
N SER A 88 -16.74 9.12 -3.83
CA SER A 88 -17.80 9.96 -4.39
C SER A 88 -17.52 11.42 -4.04
N ILE A 89 -17.82 12.36 -4.94
CA ILE A 89 -17.68 13.81 -4.69
C ILE A 89 -18.29 14.17 -3.33
N ASN A 90 -19.43 13.58 -2.99
CA ASN A 90 -20.09 13.79 -1.69
C ASN A 90 -19.23 13.30 -0.52
N GLN A 91 -18.60 12.13 -0.62
CA GLN A 91 -17.70 11.61 0.41
C GLN A 91 -16.47 12.50 0.59
N GLU A 92 -15.98 13.13 -0.47
CA GLU A 92 -14.88 14.10 -0.39
C GLU A 92 -15.33 15.40 0.27
N ILE A 93 -16.52 15.92 -0.09
CA ILE A 93 -17.14 17.07 0.56
C ILE A 93 -17.29 16.82 2.06
N TYR A 94 -17.82 15.67 2.47
CA TYR A 94 -17.97 15.33 3.88
C TYR A 94 -16.63 15.24 4.63
N LYS A 95 -15.58 14.71 3.99
CA LYS A 95 -14.22 14.70 4.58
C LYS A 95 -13.71 16.12 4.81
N GLN A 96 -13.85 17.00 3.82
CA GLN A 96 -13.40 18.39 3.93
C GLN A 96 -14.14 19.16 5.03
N ILE A 97 -15.46 18.96 5.14
CA ILE A 97 -16.27 19.57 6.22
C ILE A 97 -15.78 19.10 7.59
N ARG A 98 -15.54 17.79 7.75
CA ARG A 98 -15.05 17.24 9.01
C ARG A 98 -13.70 17.82 9.41
N HIS A 99 -12.74 17.85 8.48
CA HIS A 99 -11.43 18.43 8.74
C HIS A 99 -11.51 19.90 9.17
N LYS A 100 -12.31 20.71 8.47
CA LYS A 100 -12.51 22.12 8.84
C LYS A 100 -13.11 22.30 10.23
N LEU A 101 -14.06 21.45 10.60
CA LEU A 101 -14.69 21.49 11.92
C LEU A 101 -13.70 21.09 13.01
N ASP A 102 -12.97 20.00 12.80
CA ASP A 102 -11.95 19.50 13.73
C ASP A 102 -10.86 20.55 13.97
N ASP A 103 -10.39 21.22 12.91
CA ASP A 103 -9.39 22.29 13.00
C ASP A 103 -9.92 23.51 13.77
N SER A 104 -11.16 23.91 13.50
CA SER A 104 -11.81 25.02 14.20
C SER A 104 -11.97 24.73 15.69
N MET A 105 -12.41 23.52 16.03
CA MET A 105 -12.60 23.09 17.42
C MET A 105 -11.26 23.07 18.17
N LYS A 106 -10.22 22.52 17.54
CA LYS A 106 -8.87 22.49 18.11
C LYS A 106 -8.31 23.89 18.36
N SER A 107 -8.49 24.80 17.40
CA SER A 107 -8.05 26.20 17.56
C SER A 107 -8.79 26.91 18.69
N TYR A 108 -10.10 26.71 18.80
CA TYR A 108 -10.91 27.29 19.87
C TYR A 108 -10.47 26.78 21.24
N ASN A 109 -10.36 25.46 21.39
CA ASN A 109 -9.94 24.83 22.66
C ASN A 109 -8.56 25.31 23.09
N HIS A 110 -7.61 25.36 22.16
CA HIS A 110 -6.27 25.86 22.45
C HIS A 110 -6.29 27.31 22.96
N LYS A 111 -7.06 28.20 22.33
CA LYS A 111 -7.19 29.59 22.79
C LYS A 111 -7.81 29.68 24.19
N GLN A 112 -8.81 28.84 24.50
CA GLN A 112 -9.41 28.82 25.82
C GLN A 112 -8.43 28.32 26.88
N GLU A 113 -7.69 27.24 26.60
CA GLU A 113 -6.65 26.72 27.49
C GLU A 113 -5.57 27.77 27.79
N GLU A 114 -5.08 28.48 26.77
CA GLU A 114 -4.10 29.56 26.96
C GLU A 114 -4.67 30.71 27.81
N LYS A 115 -5.93 31.10 27.58
CA LYS A 115 -6.60 32.12 28.41
C LYS A 115 -6.69 31.69 29.87
N LEU A 116 -7.15 30.45 30.12
CA LEU A 116 -7.25 29.87 31.46
C LEU A 116 -5.88 29.82 32.16
N LYS A 117 -4.83 29.37 31.47
CA LYS A 117 -3.46 29.37 32.02
C LYS A 117 -3.02 30.78 32.43
N SER A 118 -3.24 31.76 31.57
CA SER A 118 -2.85 33.15 31.87
C SER A 118 -3.61 33.71 33.09
N GLU A 119 -4.89 33.40 33.24
CA GLU A 119 -5.70 33.81 34.39
C GLU A 119 -5.23 33.14 35.70
N ILE A 120 -4.90 31.85 35.65
CA ILE A 120 -4.36 31.12 36.80
C ILE A 120 -3.01 31.70 37.23
N GLU A 121 -2.11 31.97 36.29
CA GLU A 121 -0.80 32.55 36.57
C GLU A 121 -0.92 33.94 37.22
N GLN A 122 -1.79 34.80 36.69
CA GLN A 122 -2.07 36.12 37.26
C GLN A 122 -2.63 36.03 38.68
N ASN A 123 -3.57 35.13 38.93
CA ASN A 123 -4.11 34.90 40.28
C ASN A 123 -3.04 34.35 41.24
N THR A 124 -2.14 33.49 40.76
CA THR A 124 -1.06 32.92 41.58
C THR A 124 -0.03 33.98 41.96
N LEU A 125 0.26 34.93 41.07
CA LEU A 125 1.13 36.08 41.39
C LEU A 125 0.52 36.96 42.48
N ARG A 126 -0.78 37.30 42.36
CA ARG A 126 -1.51 38.13 43.33
C ARG A 126 -1.60 37.54 44.73
N LEU A 127 -1.48 36.22 44.88
CA LEU A 127 -1.50 35.53 46.17
C LEU A 127 -0.11 35.46 46.83
N LYS A 128 0.96 35.84 46.12
CA LYS A 128 2.34 35.85 46.62
C LYS A 128 2.79 37.22 47.13
N ASP A 129 2.07 38.29 46.76
CA ASP A 129 2.22 39.65 47.29
C ASP A 129 1.38 39.83 48.57
#